data_AF-A0A7S0JJ08-F1
#
_entry.id   AF-A0A7S0JJ08-F1
#
_cell.length_a   1.000
_cell.length_b   1.000
_cell.length_c   1.000
_cell.angle_alpha   90.00
_cell.angle_beta   90.00
_cell.angle_gamma   90.00
#
_symmetry.space_group_name_H-M   'P 1'
#
loop_
_entity.id
_entity.type
_entity.pdbx_description
1 polymer ?
#
loop_
_entity_poly.entity_id
_entity_poly.type
_entity_poly.pdbx_seq_one_letter_code
_entity_poly.pdbx_strand_id
1 'polypeptide(L)'
;SLIYLLLVILGMYNVQTVVPFMYSRKAVFYREKASNMYSTWAYSLVGGGIEAPFVFVEVALTVNIIYWLVGFSGEAWRFFYFWLLTLLYTLSMTYFGQLCCSLLPNAGSAGLVSVLCMQLMTLFAGVTVPGASIPNYLVWLSYISPTRWAVEGLVTTQFKTDTTPICFPQGTIV
;
A
#
# COMPACT_ATOMS: atom_id res chain seq x y z
N SER A 1 -13.46 8.92 0.25
CA SER A 1 -13.31 8.15 -1.01
C SER A 1 -12.05 8.46 -1.80
N LEU A 2 -11.68 9.73 -2.02
CA LEU A 2 -10.46 10.09 -2.77
C LEU A 2 -9.17 9.52 -2.15
N ILE A 3 -8.98 9.70 -0.83
CA ILE A 3 -7.82 9.15 -0.10
C ILE A 3 -7.68 7.63 -0.29
N TYR A 4 -8.80 6.91 -0.23
CA TYR A 4 -8.84 5.46 -0.43
C TYR A 4 -8.41 5.06 -1.85
N LEU A 5 -8.97 5.72 -2.88
CA LEU A 5 -8.62 5.43 -4.27
C LEU A 5 -7.13 5.68 -4.54
N LEU A 6 -6.58 6.76 -4.00
CA LEU A 6 -5.16 7.09 -4.18
C LEU A 6 -4.23 6.03 -3.57
N LEU A 7 -4.51 5.59 -2.35
CA LEU A 7 -3.73 4.53 -1.70
C LEU A 7 -3.78 3.23 -2.50
N VAL A 8 -4.98 2.78 -2.84
CA VAL A 8 -5.16 1.50 -3.55
C VAL A 8 -4.49 1.55 -4.91
N ILE A 9 -4.66 2.63 -5.67
CA ILE A 9 -4.05 2.80 -7.00
C ILE A 9 -2.52 2.78 -6.89
N LEU A 10 -1.94 3.53 -5.94
CA LEU A 10 -0.49 3.54 -5.72
C LEU A 10 0.05 2.15 -5.35
N GLY A 11 -0.62 1.46 -4.42
CA GLY A 11 -0.25 0.10 -4.03
C GLY A 11 -0.31 -0.89 -5.19
N MET A 12 -1.37 -0.81 -6.01
CA MET A 12 -1.54 -1.68 -7.18
C MET A 12 -0.51 -1.42 -8.27
N TYR A 13 -0.10 -0.17 -8.50
CA TYR A 13 0.96 0.16 -9.46
C TYR A 13 2.32 -0.37 -9.04
N ASN A 14 2.68 -0.24 -7.75
CA ASN A 14 3.94 -0.76 -7.22
C ASN A 14 4.05 -2.27 -7.39
N VAL A 15 3.01 -3.03 -7.05
CA VAL A 15 3.04 -4.49 -7.19
C VAL A 15 3.19 -4.92 -8.66
N GLN A 16 2.51 -4.24 -9.59
CA GLN A 16 2.57 -4.59 -11.01
C GLN A 16 3.95 -4.33 -11.63
N THR A 17 4.70 -3.34 -11.14
CA THR A 17 6.05 -3.03 -11.65
C THR A 17 7.11 -3.93 -11.01
N VAL A 18 6.97 -4.26 -9.72
CA VAL A 18 7.92 -5.06 -8.95
C VAL A 18 7.94 -6.53 -9.40
N VAL A 19 6.80 -7.11 -9.76
CA VAL A 19 6.71 -8.51 -10.20
C VAL A 19 7.64 -8.79 -11.40
N PRO A 20 7.47 -8.17 -12.59
CA PRO A 20 8.33 -8.44 -13.74
C PRO A 20 9.79 -8.06 -13.48
N PHE A 21 10.04 -7.00 -12.70
CA PHE A 21 11.38 -6.60 -12.31
C PHE A 21 12.10 -7.71 -11.54
N MET A 22 11.46 -8.31 -10.53
CA MET A 22 12.04 -9.40 -9.74
C MET A 22 12.26 -10.67 -10.57
N TYR A 23 11.35 -11.00 -11.51
CA TYR A 23 11.52 -12.17 -12.38
C TYR A 23 12.69 -12.03 -13.35
N SER A 24 12.97 -10.82 -13.86
CA SER A 24 14.13 -10.59 -14.73
C SER A 24 15.46 -10.88 -14.01
N ARG A 25 15.55 -10.57 -12.71
CA ARG A 25 16.75 -10.81 -11.89
C ARG A 25 16.92 -12.25 -11.44
N LYS A 26 15.83 -13.03 -11.34
CA LYS A 26 15.86 -14.43 -10.90
C LYS A 26 16.76 -15.31 -11.79
N ALA A 27 16.74 -15.13 -13.11
CA ALA A 27 17.53 -15.96 -14.03
C ALA A 27 19.04 -15.83 -13.76
N VAL A 28 19.49 -14.59 -13.52
CA VAL A 28 20.89 -14.29 -13.17
C VAL A 28 21.23 -14.89 -11.81
N PHE A 29 20.35 -14.73 -10.82
CA PHE A 29 20.54 -15.27 -9.48
C PHE A 29 20.74 -16.79 -9.48
N TYR A 30 19.94 -17.55 -10.24
CA TYR A 30 20.10 -19.01 -10.29
C TYR A 30 21.44 -19.43 -10.89
N ARG A 31 21.95 -18.69 -11.89
CA ARG A 31 23.27 -18.93 -12.48
C ARG A 31 24.41 -18.62 -11.51
N GLU A 32 24.33 -17.50 -10.79
CA GLU A 32 25.33 -17.08 -9.80
C GLU A 32 25.32 -17.96 -8.55
N LYS A 33 24.14 -18.43 -8.14
CA LYS A 33 24.00 -19.39 -7.03
C LYS A 33 24.62 -20.75 -7.38
N ALA A 34 24.49 -21.22 -8.61
CA ALA A 34 25.12 -22.46 -9.06
C ALA A 34 26.66 -22.40 -9.02
N SER A 35 27.25 -21.20 -9.11
CA SER A 35 28.70 -20.97 -8.99
C SER A 35 29.15 -20.59 -7.57
N ASN A 36 28.24 -20.63 -6.57
CA ASN A 36 28.50 -20.24 -5.17
C ASN A 36 29.09 -18.84 -4.99
N MET A 37 28.80 -17.88 -5.88
CA MET A 37 29.38 -16.53 -5.81
C MET A 37 28.84 -15.67 -4.66
N TYR A 38 27.55 -15.78 -4.30
CA TYR A 38 26.94 -14.99 -3.22
C TYR A 38 25.93 -15.81 -2.40
N SER A 39 25.76 -15.41 -1.13
CA SER A 39 24.79 -16.05 -0.23
C SER A 39 23.35 -15.59 -0.51
N THR A 40 22.39 -16.49 -0.32
CA THR A 40 20.95 -16.23 -0.55
C THR A 40 20.42 -15.14 0.38
N TRP A 41 20.93 -15.04 1.62
CA TRP A 41 20.50 -14.00 2.58
C TRP A 41 20.92 -12.60 2.12
N ALA A 42 22.12 -12.45 1.57
CA ALA A 42 22.65 -11.16 1.14
C ALA A 42 21.86 -10.62 -0.06
N TYR A 43 21.49 -11.51 -1.01
CA TYR A 43 20.66 -11.16 -2.15
C TYR A 43 19.27 -10.64 -1.73
N SER A 44 18.63 -11.29 -0.75
CA SER A 44 17.33 -10.84 -0.25
C SER A 44 17.40 -9.48 0.46
N LEU A 45 18.44 -9.22 1.25
CA LEU A 45 18.62 -7.93 1.93
C LEU A 45 18.85 -6.78 0.94
N VAL A 46 19.70 -7.00 -0.07
CA VAL A 46 19.94 -5.99 -1.13
C VAL A 46 18.68 -5.80 -1.97
N GLY A 47 17.96 -6.89 -2.25
CA GLY A 47 16.68 -6.87 -2.98
C GLY A 47 15.60 -6.06 -2.28
N GLY A 48 15.51 -6.11 -0.96
CA GLY A 48 14.60 -5.25 -0.20
C GLY A 48 15.13 -3.83 -0.04
N GLY A 49 16.43 -3.68 0.22
CA GLY A 49 17.07 -2.38 0.47
C GLY A 49 17.07 -1.44 -0.73
N ILE A 50 17.12 -1.97 -1.96
CA ILE A 50 17.10 -1.15 -3.18
C ILE A 50 15.70 -0.60 -3.51
N GLU A 51 14.64 -1.29 -3.08
CA GLU A 51 13.26 -0.83 -3.30
C GLU A 51 12.88 0.29 -2.33
N ALA A 52 13.38 0.25 -1.09
CA ALA A 52 13.08 1.27 -0.08
C ALA A 52 13.31 2.72 -0.53
N PRO A 53 14.47 3.11 -1.10
CA PRO A 53 14.69 4.47 -1.59
C PRO A 53 13.85 4.79 -2.85
N PHE A 54 13.55 3.79 -3.68
CA PHE A 54 12.71 3.99 -4.86
C PHE A 54 11.28 4.38 -4.45
N VAL A 55 10.68 3.59 -3.56
CA VAL A 55 9.34 3.85 -3.00
C VAL A 55 9.31 5.17 -2.21
N PHE A 56 10.40 5.51 -1.50
CA PHE A 56 10.50 6.78 -0.78
C PHE A 56 10.33 7.97 -1.73
N VAL A 57 11.04 7.99 -2.86
CA VAL A 57 10.99 9.07 -3.84
C VAL A 57 9.61 9.11 -4.52
N GLU A 58 9.08 7.96 -4.92
CA GLU A 58 7.76 7.85 -5.53
C GLU A 58 6.65 8.42 -4.62
N VAL A 59 6.65 8.02 -3.35
CA VAL A 59 5.66 8.47 -2.37
C VAL A 59 5.86 9.95 -2.05
N ALA A 60 7.10 10.42 -1.92
CA ALA A 60 7.38 11.84 -1.68
C ALA A 60 6.84 12.73 -2.81
N LEU A 61 7.07 12.35 -4.08
CA LEU A 61 6.55 13.09 -5.23
C LEU A 61 5.03 13.07 -5.26
N THR A 62 4.44 11.89 -5.12
CA THR A 62 2.99 11.73 -5.28
C THR A 62 2.22 12.39 -4.13
N VAL A 63 2.66 12.21 -2.89
CA VAL A 63 2.02 12.84 -1.72
C VAL A 63 2.16 14.36 -1.81
N ASN A 64 3.32 14.90 -2.19
CA ASN A 64 3.50 16.34 -2.29
C ASN A 64 2.50 16.94 -3.29
N ILE A 65 2.42 16.40 -4.51
CA ILE A 65 1.51 16.90 -5.55
C ILE A 65 0.04 16.80 -5.10
N ILE A 66 -0.38 15.64 -4.60
CA ILE A 66 -1.78 15.40 -4.23
C ILE A 66 -2.20 16.26 -3.05
N TYR A 67 -1.33 16.38 -2.04
CA TYR A 67 -1.68 17.09 -0.81
C TYR A 67 -2.04 18.55 -1.09
N TRP A 68 -1.25 19.21 -1.93
CA TRP A 68 -1.50 20.58 -2.36
C TRP A 68 -2.69 20.68 -3.33
N LEU A 69 -2.91 19.68 -4.19
CA LEU A 69 -4.01 19.68 -5.16
C LEU A 69 -5.38 19.53 -4.49
N VAL A 70 -5.48 18.72 -3.44
CA VAL A 70 -6.72 18.53 -2.67
C VAL A 70 -6.99 19.71 -1.73
N GLY A 71 -5.97 20.48 -1.37
CA GLY A 71 -6.09 21.61 -0.46
C GLY A 71 -6.29 21.17 0.99
N PHE A 72 -5.57 20.12 1.43
CA PHE A 72 -5.58 19.71 2.84
C PHE A 72 -5.00 20.80 3.77
N SER A 73 -5.27 20.68 5.07
CA SER A 73 -4.79 21.62 6.10
C SER A 73 -3.26 21.81 6.02
N GLY A 74 -2.78 23.06 6.06
CA GLY A 74 -1.34 23.38 5.97
C GLY A 74 -0.50 23.04 7.21
N GLU A 75 -1.03 22.25 8.16
CA GLU A 75 -0.30 21.85 9.37
C GLU A 75 0.80 20.83 9.03
N ALA A 76 2.06 21.20 9.30
CA ALA A 76 3.22 20.37 8.95
C ALA A 76 3.15 18.94 9.53
N TRP A 77 2.67 18.77 10.77
CA TRP A 77 2.57 17.45 11.39
C TRP A 77 1.57 16.53 10.66
N ARG A 78 0.47 17.08 10.13
CA ARG A 78 -0.52 16.31 9.35
C ARG A 78 0.04 15.86 8.03
N PHE A 79 0.82 16.72 7.37
CA PHE A 79 1.53 16.38 6.14
C PHE A 79 2.53 15.25 6.36
N PHE A 80 3.41 15.36 7.36
CA PHE A 80 4.40 14.31 7.63
C PHE A 80 3.76 12.98 8.04
N TYR A 81 2.67 13.02 8.80
CA TYR A 81 1.92 11.82 9.15
C TYR A 81 1.27 11.16 7.93
N PHE A 82 0.67 11.98 7.04
CA PHE A 82 0.08 11.50 5.79
C PHE A 82 1.14 10.84 4.88
N TRP A 83 2.29 11.50 4.74
CA TRP A 83 3.40 10.98 3.96
C TRP A 83 3.97 9.67 4.55
N LEU A 84 4.19 9.62 5.88
CA LEU A 84 4.74 8.44 6.54
C LEU A 84 3.80 7.22 6.44
N LEU A 85 2.49 7.40 6.68
CA LEU A 85 1.54 6.30 6.56
C LEU A 85 1.43 5.80 5.12
N THR A 86 1.43 6.69 4.14
CA THR A 86 1.41 6.32 2.73
C THR A 86 2.69 5.56 2.35
N LEU A 87 3.85 6.00 2.86
CA LEU A 87 5.13 5.34 2.64
C LEU A 87 5.16 3.93 3.24
N LEU A 88 4.74 3.78 4.50
CA LEU A 88 4.68 2.48 5.17
C LEU A 88 3.71 1.53 4.45
N TYR A 89 2.54 2.03 4.04
CA TYR A 89 1.57 1.26 3.28
C TYR A 89 2.17 0.75 1.96
N THR A 90 2.75 1.63 1.14
CA THR A 90 3.32 1.25 -0.16
C THR A 90 4.51 0.29 0.00
N LEU A 91 5.35 0.48 1.02
CA LEU A 91 6.43 -0.46 1.34
C LEU A 91 5.89 -1.84 1.73
N SER A 92 4.89 -1.91 2.62
CA SER A 92 4.26 -3.18 3.00
C SER A 92 3.70 -3.92 1.78
N MET A 93 3.05 -3.20 0.87
CA MET A 93 2.50 -3.77 -0.37
C MET A 93 3.59 -4.25 -1.32
N THR A 94 4.68 -3.51 -1.45
CA THR A 94 5.83 -3.86 -2.29
C THR A 94 6.52 -5.13 -1.80
N TYR A 95 6.83 -5.20 -0.50
CA TYR A 95 7.44 -6.39 0.09
C TYR A 95 6.52 -7.61 0.01
N PHE A 96 5.22 -7.42 0.18
CA PHE A 96 4.25 -8.48 -0.02
C PHE A 96 4.28 -9.04 -1.46
N GLY A 97 4.36 -8.16 -2.47
CA GLY A 97 4.54 -8.56 -3.87
C GLY A 97 5.84 -9.32 -4.11
N GLN A 98 6.95 -8.89 -3.51
CA GLN A 98 8.24 -9.60 -3.59
C GLN A 98 8.19 -10.99 -2.92
N LEU A 99 7.48 -11.12 -1.79
CA LEU A 99 7.24 -12.40 -1.13
C LEU A 99 6.46 -13.35 -2.04
N CYS A 100 5.36 -12.89 -2.66
CA CYS A 100 4.61 -13.68 -3.64
C CYS A 100 5.49 -14.09 -4.83
N CYS A 101 6.34 -13.19 -5.32
CA CYS A 101 7.31 -13.54 -6.35
C CYS A 101 8.25 -14.65 -5.88
N SER A 102 8.77 -14.60 -4.66
CA SER A 102 9.72 -15.62 -4.17
C SER A 102 9.11 -17.03 -4.06
N LEU A 103 7.80 -17.11 -3.77
CA LEU A 103 7.08 -18.36 -3.58
C LEU A 103 6.70 -19.04 -4.90
N LEU A 104 6.45 -18.26 -5.96
CA LEU A 104 5.95 -18.80 -7.23
C LEU A 104 7.05 -18.90 -8.32
N PRO A 105 7.05 -19.99 -9.11
CA PRO A 105 8.07 -20.19 -10.15
C PRO A 105 7.78 -19.39 -11.43
N ASN A 106 6.52 -19.07 -11.74
CA ASN A 106 6.12 -18.39 -12.97
C ASN A 106 5.68 -16.93 -12.71
N ALA A 107 6.12 -16.01 -13.57
CA ALA A 107 5.77 -14.59 -13.50
C ALA A 107 4.27 -14.33 -13.64
N GLY A 108 3.60 -15.06 -14.55
CA GLY A 108 2.16 -14.90 -14.78
C GLY A 108 1.32 -15.27 -13.56
N SER A 109 1.60 -16.42 -12.94
CA SER A 109 0.86 -16.86 -11.75
C SER A 109 1.17 -16.00 -10.53
N ALA A 110 2.42 -15.55 -10.36
CA ALA A 110 2.78 -14.66 -9.25
C ALA A 110 2.10 -13.30 -9.34
N GLY A 111 2.01 -12.72 -10.54
CA GLY A 111 1.28 -11.49 -10.77
C GLY A 111 -0.19 -11.63 -10.41
N LEU A 112 -0.84 -12.69 -10.89
CA LEU A 112 -2.25 -12.98 -10.58
C LEU A 112 -2.48 -13.18 -9.07
N VAL A 113 -1.67 -13.99 -8.40
CA VAL A 113 -1.81 -14.24 -6.95
C VAL A 113 -1.60 -12.96 -6.13
N SER A 114 -0.61 -12.14 -6.51
CA SER A 114 -0.34 -10.88 -5.81
C SER A 114 -1.52 -9.92 -5.95
N VAL A 115 -2.07 -9.77 -7.16
CA VAL A 115 -3.23 -8.90 -7.43
C VAL A 115 -4.48 -9.41 -6.72
N LEU A 116 -4.73 -10.71 -6.74
CA LEU A 116 -5.87 -11.31 -6.04
C LEU A 116 -5.79 -11.07 -4.53
N CYS A 117 -4.61 -11.25 -3.93
CA CYS A 117 -4.45 -11.03 -2.50
C CYS A 117 -4.60 -9.55 -2.13
N MET A 118 -4.06 -8.64 -2.95
CA MET A 118 -4.27 -7.18 -2.80
C MET A 118 -5.75 -6.80 -2.88
N GLN A 119 -6.49 -7.41 -3.81
CA GLN A 119 -7.91 -7.17 -3.97
C GLN A 119 -8.69 -7.63 -2.74
N LEU A 120 -8.33 -8.78 -2.16
CA LEU A 120 -8.93 -9.26 -0.91
C LEU A 120 -8.63 -8.30 0.25
N MET A 121 -7.38 -7.86 0.43
CA MET A 121 -7.01 -6.89 1.47
C MET A 121 -7.78 -5.58 1.34
N THR A 122 -8.01 -5.15 0.10
CA THR A 122 -8.73 -3.91 -0.23
C THR A 122 -10.24 -4.04 -0.05
N LEU A 123 -10.80 -5.22 -0.27
CA LEU A 123 -12.22 -5.52 -0.02
C LEU A 123 -12.56 -5.44 1.48
N PHE A 124 -11.69 -5.97 2.34
CA PHE A 124 -11.85 -5.95 3.80
C PHE A 124 -11.35 -4.68 4.49
N ALA A 125 -11.01 -3.63 3.72
CA ALA A 125 -10.49 -2.37 4.23
C ALA A 125 -11.53 -1.46 4.92
N GLY A 126 -12.81 -1.85 4.96
CA GLY A 126 -13.88 -1.11 5.65
C GLY A 126 -14.56 0.00 4.83
N VAL A 127 -13.99 0.38 3.67
CA VAL A 127 -14.58 1.38 2.75
C VAL A 127 -15.52 0.74 1.73
N THR A 128 -15.13 -0.40 1.15
CA THR A 128 -15.93 -1.12 0.13
C THR A 128 -17.05 -1.94 0.76
N VAL A 129 -16.77 -2.54 1.91
CA VAL A 129 -17.74 -3.28 2.72
C VAL A 129 -17.77 -2.62 4.09
N PRO A 130 -18.92 -2.10 4.55
CA PRO A 130 -19.05 -1.57 5.91
C PRO A 130 -18.67 -2.62 6.93
N GLY A 131 -17.85 -2.27 7.93
CA GLY A 131 -17.35 -3.22 8.93
C GLY A 131 -18.45 -4.01 9.66
N ALA A 132 -19.66 -3.44 9.79
CA ALA A 132 -20.82 -4.08 10.40
C ALA A 132 -21.44 -5.22 9.56
N SER A 133 -21.17 -5.26 8.26
CA SER A 133 -21.69 -6.28 7.34
C SER A 133 -20.73 -7.47 7.18
N ILE A 134 -19.56 -7.44 7.82
CA ILE A 134 -18.56 -8.51 7.75
C ILE A 134 -18.96 -9.63 8.72
N PRO A 135 -19.12 -10.89 8.26
CA PRO A 135 -19.40 -12.02 9.14
C PRO A 135 -18.31 -12.22 10.18
N ASN A 136 -18.67 -12.56 11.43
CA ASN A 136 -17.73 -12.69 12.56
C ASN A 136 -16.51 -13.59 12.27
N TYR A 137 -16.66 -14.62 11.43
CA TYR A 137 -15.58 -15.53 11.06
C TYR A 137 -14.56 -14.96 10.06
N LEU A 138 -14.84 -13.84 9.38
CA LEU A 138 -13.91 -13.16 8.45
C LEU A 138 -13.33 -11.87 9.02
N VAL A 139 -13.72 -11.46 10.23
CA VAL A 139 -13.29 -10.20 10.84
C VAL A 139 -11.76 -10.14 10.99
N TRP A 140 -11.10 -11.28 11.21
CA TRP A 140 -9.64 -11.36 11.31
C TRP A 140 -8.92 -10.91 10.03
N LEU A 141 -9.47 -11.16 8.84
CA LEU A 141 -8.89 -10.70 7.57
C LEU A 141 -8.86 -9.16 7.49
N SER A 142 -9.89 -8.53 8.05
CA SER A 142 -9.95 -7.07 8.15
C SER A 142 -8.85 -6.52 9.07
N TYR A 143 -8.51 -7.22 10.15
CA TYR A 143 -7.42 -6.82 11.06
C TYR A 143 -6.02 -7.05 10.50
N ILE A 144 -5.83 -8.08 9.66
CA ILE A 144 -4.53 -8.34 9.01
C ILE A 144 -4.26 -7.36 7.86
N SER A 145 -5.32 -6.84 7.22
CA SER A 145 -5.18 -5.97 6.05
C SER A 145 -4.50 -4.64 6.41
N PRO A 146 -3.30 -4.35 5.86
CA PRO A 146 -2.64 -3.06 6.06
C PRO A 146 -3.43 -1.91 5.42
N THR A 147 -4.27 -2.19 4.41
CA THR A 147 -5.13 -1.19 3.76
C THR A 147 -6.14 -0.60 4.72
N ARG A 148 -6.71 -1.40 5.62
CA ARG A 148 -7.64 -0.90 6.64
C ARG A 148 -6.97 0.15 7.51
N TRP A 149 -5.83 -0.21 8.10
CA TRP A 149 -5.10 0.64 9.04
C TRP A 149 -4.60 1.93 8.41
N ALA A 150 -4.09 1.85 7.17
CA ALA A 150 -3.65 3.03 6.42
C ALA A 150 -4.82 4.00 6.19
N VAL A 151 -5.98 3.50 5.75
CA VAL A 151 -7.15 4.33 5.48
C VAL A 151 -7.72 4.94 6.76
N GLU A 152 -7.88 4.16 7.83
CA GLU A 152 -8.35 4.66 9.12
C GLU A 152 -7.40 5.75 9.68
N GLY A 153 -6.08 5.54 9.61
CA GLY A 153 -5.09 6.53 10.05
C GLY A 153 -5.11 7.82 9.23
N LEU A 154 -5.27 7.72 7.91
CA LEU A 154 -5.31 8.90 7.04
C LEU A 154 -6.62 9.68 7.17
N VAL A 155 -7.76 8.99 7.26
CA VAL A 155 -9.07 9.63 7.46
C VAL A 155 -9.15 10.32 8.82
N THR A 156 -8.69 9.65 9.88
CA THR A 156 -8.72 10.25 11.23
C THR A 156 -7.84 11.48 11.35
N THR A 157 -6.68 11.53 10.69
CA THR A 157 -5.82 12.72 10.79
C THR A 157 -6.30 13.92 9.99
N GLN A 158 -6.99 13.71 8.87
CA GLN A 158 -7.51 14.82 8.09
C GLN A 158 -8.85 15.34 8.65
N PHE A 159 -9.78 14.45 9.01
CA PHE A 159 -11.16 14.84 9.28
C PHE A 159 -11.57 14.91 10.75
N LYS A 160 -10.77 14.36 11.69
CA LYS A 160 -11.18 14.31 13.11
C LYS A 160 -11.31 15.68 13.79
N THR A 161 -10.63 16.70 13.25
CA THR A 161 -10.64 18.07 13.81
C THR A 161 -11.47 19.04 12.97
N ASP A 162 -12.00 18.62 11.82
CA ASP A 162 -12.84 19.48 11.00
C ASP A 162 -14.24 19.61 11.61
N THR A 163 -14.50 20.74 12.25
CA THR A 163 -15.81 21.16 12.77
C THR A 163 -16.62 21.96 11.75
N THR A 164 -16.29 21.88 10.46
CA THR A 164 -17.06 22.58 9.41
C THR A 164 -18.50 22.06 9.43
N PRO A 165 -19.50 22.91 9.73
CA PRO A 165 -20.89 22.48 9.74
C PRO A 165 -21.28 22.07 8.33
N ILE A 166 -21.63 20.79 8.16
CA ILE A 166 -22.31 20.29 6.96
C ILE A 166 -23.68 20.97 6.90
N CYS A 167 -23.79 22.01 6.07
CA CYS A 167 -25.09 22.61 5.80
C CYS A 167 -25.91 21.63 4.95
N PHE A 168 -26.82 20.92 5.58
CA PHE A 168 -27.89 20.26 4.84
C PHE A 168 -28.75 21.35 4.16
N PRO A 169 -29.19 21.17 2.90
CA PRO A 169 -30.06 22.14 2.20
C PRO A 169 -31.40 22.42 2.91
N GLN A 170 -31.70 21.68 3.97
CA GLN A 170 -32.85 21.89 4.86
C GLN A 170 -32.33 22.05 6.28
N GLY A 171 -32.47 23.27 6.79
CA GLY A 171 -31.86 23.76 8.03
C GLY A 171 -32.31 23.00 9.28
N THR A 172 -31.59 21.93 9.61
CA THR A 172 -31.57 21.36 10.95
C THR A 172 -30.12 21.11 11.31
N ILE A 173 -29.62 21.92 12.25
CA ILE A 173 -28.29 21.81 12.84
C ILE A 173 -28.39 20.77 13.95
N VAL A 174 -27.67 19.65 13.83
CA VAL A 174 -27.39 18.72 14.93
C VAL A 174 -25.89 18.55 15.07
#